data_AF-A0A6P0RYF2-F1
#
_entry.id   AF-A0A6P0RYF2-F1
#
_cell.length_a   1.000
_cell.length_b   1.000
_cell.length_c   1.000
_cell.angle_alpha   90.00
_cell.angle_beta   90.00
_cell.angle_gamma   90.00
#
_symmetry.space_group_name_H-M   'P 1'
#
loop_
_entity.id
_entity.type
_entity.pdbx_description
1 polymer ?
#
loop_
_entity_poly.entity_id
_entity_poly.type
_entity_poly.pdbx_seq_one_letter_code
_entity_poly.pdbx_strand_id
1 'polypeptide(L)' 'MTTVLLVEDSPTQTQMIAGFLQQAGLSVISVISSEEAQ' A
#
# COMPACT_ATOMS: atom_id res chain seq x y z
N MET A 1 -7.52 3.30 -14.23
CA MET A 1 -6.41 2.71 -13.47
C MET A 1 -6.25 3.58 -12.23
N THR A 2 -6.49 3.04 -11.05
CA THR A 2 -6.53 3.82 -9.81
C THR A 2 -5.33 3.44 -8.95
N THR A 3 -4.56 4.43 -8.54
CA THR A 3 -3.40 4.27 -7.66
C THR A 3 -3.80 4.60 -6.23
N VAL A 4 -3.40 3.75 -5.28
CA VAL A 4 -3.68 3.90 -3.85
C VAL A 4 -2.36 3.99 -3.09
N LEU A 5 -2.29 4.95 -2.16
CA LEU A 5 -1.22 5.04 -1.18
C LEU A 5 -1.60 4.22 0.06
N LEU A 6 -0.77 3.26 0.42
CA LEU A 6 -0.87 2.45 1.63
C LEU A 6 0.18 2.92 2.62
N VAL A 7 -0.25 3.50 3.75
CA VAL A 7 0.63 3.90 4.85
C VAL A 7 0.49 2.89 5.96
N GLU A 8 1.51 2.08 6.20
CA GLU A 8 1.45 0.99 7.19
C GLU A 8 2.87 0.57 7.63
N ASP A 9 3.08 0.37 8.93
CA ASP A 9 4.40 0.21 9.57
C ASP A 9 4.84 -1.27 9.76
N SER A 10 3.96 -2.24 9.51
CA SER A 10 4.21 -3.67 9.59
C SER A 10 4.40 -4.31 8.21
N PRO A 11 5.60 -4.81 7.88
CA PRO A 11 5.87 -5.43 6.59
C PRO A 11 4.89 -6.55 6.21
N THR A 12 4.41 -7.31 7.22
CA THR A 12 3.44 -8.39 7.03
C THR A 12 2.06 -7.86 6.64
N GLN A 13 1.57 -6.80 7.29
CA GLN A 13 0.27 -6.21 6.97
C GLN A 13 0.31 -5.47 5.65
N THR A 14 1.38 -4.71 5.39
CA THR A 14 1.64 -4.07 4.10
C THR A 14 1.54 -5.07 2.94
N GLN A 15 2.21 -6.22 3.02
CA GLN A 15 2.17 -7.24 1.98
C GLN A 15 0.77 -7.84 1.79
N MET A 16 0.05 -8.10 2.89
CA MET A 16 -1.30 -8.66 2.83
C MET A 16 -2.28 -7.69 2.17
N ILE A 17 -2.29 -6.43 2.60
CA ILE A 17 -3.19 -5.39 2.09
C ILE A 17 -2.85 -5.05 0.64
N ALA A 18 -1.56 -4.86 0.32
CA ALA A 18 -1.12 -4.61 -1.04
C ALA A 18 -1.54 -5.74 -1.99
N GLY A 19 -1.43 -7.00 -1.56
CA GLY A 19 -1.87 -8.16 -2.33
C GLY A 19 -3.36 -8.11 -2.67
N PHE A 20 -4.23 -7.82 -1.69
CA PHE A 20 -5.67 -7.70 -1.93
C PHE A 20 -6.01 -6.55 -2.89
N LEU A 21 -5.37 -5.39 -2.73
CA LEU A 21 -5.60 -4.22 -3.58
C LEU A 21 -5.13 -4.47 -5.03
N GLN A 22 -3.98 -5.12 -5.20
CA GLN A 22 -3.46 -5.51 -6.52
C GLN A 22 -4.38 -6.53 -7.21
N GLN A 23 -4.91 -7.53 -6.47
CA GLN A 23 -5.90 -8.48 -6.99
C GLN A 23 -7.19 -7.80 -7.43
N ALA A 24 -7.56 -6.68 -6.79
CA ALA A 24 -8.69 -5.83 -7.19
C ALA A 24 -8.39 -4.93 -8.41
N GLY A 25 -7.19 -5.02 -8.99
CA GLY A 25 -6.78 -4.23 -10.15
C GLY A 25 -6.30 -2.81 -9.82
N LEU A 26 -5.95 -2.55 -8.55
CA LEU A 26 -5.41 -1.27 -8.11
C LEU A 26 -3.88 -1.28 -8.15
N SER A 27 -3.28 -0.15 -8.50
CA SER A 27 -1.84 0.06 -8.32
C SER A 27 -1.58 0.54 -6.89
N VAL A 28 -0.60 -0.05 -6.20
CA VAL A 28 -0.33 0.23 -4.79
C VAL A 28 1.06 0.83 -4.64
N ILE A 29 1.15 1.95 -3.93
CA ILE A 29 2.39 2.55 -3.43
C ILE A 29 2.35 2.41 -1.91
N SER A 30 3.33 1.74 -1.32
CA SER A 30 3.40 1.53 0.13
C SER A 30 4.52 2.37 0.75
N VAL A 31 4.24 2.99 1.89
CA VAL A 31 5.21 3.72 2.72
C VAL A 31 5.04 3.31 4.18
N ILE A 32 6.11 3.39 4.97
CA ILE A 32 6.03 2.98 6.39
C ILE A 32 5.48 4.09 7.29
N SER A 33 5.50 5.33 6.83
CA SER A 33 4.97 6.48 7.56
C SER A 33 4.48 7.59 6.64
N SER A 34 3.70 8.51 7.19
CA SER A 34 3.13 9.64 6.44
C SER A 34 4.20 10.63 5.98
N GLU A 35 5.31 10.73 6.70
CA GLU A 35 6.46 11.58 6.35
C GLU A 35 7.16 11.10 5.08
N GLU A 36 7.16 9.79 4.81
CA GLU A 36 7.68 9.21 3.57
C GLU A 36 6.74 9.42 2.37
N ALA A 37 5.48 9.80 2.61
CA ALA A 37 4.48 10.05 1.58
C ALA A 37 4.52 11.47 0.98
N GLN A 38 5.43 12.33 1.46
CA GLN A 38 5.42 13.78 1.19
C GLN A 38 6.03 14.17 -0.17
#